data_AF-A0A954RME4-F1
#
_entry.id   AF-A0A954RME4-F1
#
_cell.length_a   1.000
_cell.length_b   1.000
_cell.length_c   1.000
_cell.angle_alpha   90.00
_cell.angle_beta   90.00
_cell.angle_gamma   90.00
#
_symmetry.space_group_name_H-M   'P 1'
#
loop_
_entity.id
_entity.type
_entity.pdbx_description
1 polymer ?
#
loop_
_entity_poly.entity_id
_entity_poly.type
_entity_poly.pdbx_seq_one_letter_code
_entity_poly.pdbx_strand_id
1 'polypeptide(L)' 'MKIVRYQDAGGAVHWGQLHADERVTRLSGELFGTLSDSGDSADVQRLLAPLVPVDIICIGLNYRK' A
#
# COMPACT_ATOMS: atom_id res chain seq x y z
N MET A 1 -4.17 2.94 -9.89
CA MET A 1 -3.14 2.25 -9.09
C MET A 1 -3.71 1.96 -7.70
N LYS A 2 -3.57 0.74 -7.18
CA LYS A 2 -3.96 0.39 -5.81
C LYS A 2 -2.67 0.17 -5.01
N ILE A 3 -2.39 1.05 -4.05
CA ILE A 3 -1.16 1.00 -3.24
C ILE A 3 -1.39 0.06 -2.05
N VAL A 4 -0.41 -0.80 -1.79
CA VAL A 4 -0.34 -1.64 -0.59
C VAL A 4 0.97 -1.37 0.16
N ARG A 5 0.94 -1.57 1.47
CA ARG A 5 2.14 -1.58 2.31
C ARG A 5 2.35 -3.00 2.81
N TYR A 6 3.56 -3.52 2.71
CA TYR A 6 3.84 -4.90 3.06
C TYR A 6 5.19 -5.05 3.74
N GLN A 7 5.34 -6.17 4.44
CA GLN A 7 6.61 -6.63 5.00
C GLN A 7 7.14 -7.79 4.15
N ASP A 8 8.44 -7.77 3.84
CA ASP A 8 9.13 -8.84 3.12
C ASP A 8 9.68 -9.93 4.05
N ALA A 9 10.31 -10.98 3.50
CA ALA A 9 10.91 -12.06 4.28
C ALA A 9 12.09 -11.60 5.16
N GLY A 10 12.76 -10.51 4.80
CA GLY A 10 13.79 -9.88 5.62
C GLY A 10 13.22 -9.02 6.76
N GLY A 11 11.90 -8.86 6.81
CA GLY A 11 11.22 -8.02 7.78
C GLY A 11 11.18 -6.54 7.42
N ALA A 12 11.71 -6.14 6.27
CA ALA A 12 11.68 -4.76 5.82
C ALA A 12 10.30 -4.39 5.27
N VAL A 13 9.93 -3.12 5.41
CA VAL A 13 8.62 -2.62 4.99
C VAL A 13 8.74 -1.80 3.72
N HIS A 14 7.90 -2.11 2.74
CA HIS A 14 7.87 -1.47 1.43
C HIS A 14 6.45 -1.08 1.03
N TRP A 15 6.37 -0.25 0.00
CA TRP A 15 5.14 -0.02 -0.75
C TRP A 15 5.14 -0.84 -2.03
N GLY A 16 3.96 -1.24 -2.47
CA GLY A 16 3.76 -1.96 -3.72
C GLY A 16 2.48 -1.55 -4.44
N GLN A 17 2.45 -1.80 -5.73
CA GLN A 17 1.25 -1.68 -6.55
C GLN A 17 0.58 -3.05 -6.63
N LEU A 18 -0.67 -3.14 -6.16
CA LEU A 18 -1.53 -4.30 -6.38
C LEU A 18 -2.18 -4.17 -7.76
N HIS A 19 -1.85 -5.11 -8.64
CA HIS A 19 -2.38 -5.22 -9.98
C HIS A 19 -3.73 -5.96 -9.99
N ALA A 20 -4.42 -5.92 -11.13
CA ALA A 20 -5.74 -6.55 -11.28
C ALA A 20 -5.68 -8.08 -11.21
N ASP A 21 -4.53 -8.68 -11.53
CA ASP A 21 -4.23 -10.11 -11.44
C ASP A 21 -3.70 -10.53 -10.05
N GLU A 22 -3.91 -9.67 -9.04
CA GLU A 22 -3.50 -9.85 -7.65
C GLU A 22 -1.97 -9.87 -7.41
N ARG A 23 -1.15 -9.71 -8.45
CA ARG A 23 0.29 -9.55 -8.28
C ARG A 23 0.63 -8.22 -7.64
N VAL A 24 1.74 -8.20 -6.90
CA VAL A 24 2.28 -6.97 -6.32
C VAL A 24 3.66 -6.71 -6.90
N THR A 25 3.88 -5.50 -7.39
CA THR A 25 5.22 -5.01 -7.77
C THR A 25 5.69 -3.92 -6.80
N ARG A 26 7.01 -3.80 -6.61
CA ARG A 26 7.58 -2.84 -5.66
C ARG A 26 7.46 -1.41 -6.20
N LEU A 27 7.03 -0.50 -5.33
CA LEU A 27 7.05 0.93 -5.60
C LEU A 27 8.33 1.56 -5.05
N SER A 28 8.88 2.51 -5.79
CA SER A 28 9.96 3.40 -5.35
C SER A 28 9.45 4.84 -5.21
N GLY A 29 10.15 5.65 -4.40
CA GLY A 29 9.77 7.05 -4.12
C GLY A 29 9.09 7.24 -2.78
N GLU A 30 8.28 8.29 -2.66
CA GLU A 30 7.65 8.73 -1.41
C GLU A 30 6.13 8.62 -1.47
N LEU A 31 5.51 8.09 -0.42
CA LEU A 31 4.06 7.83 -0.38
C LEU A 31 3.19 9.07 -0.67
N PHE A 32 3.60 10.24 -0.19
CA PHE A 32 2.89 11.51 -0.38
C PHE A 32 3.52 12.40 -1.46
N GLY A 33 4.55 11.90 -2.14
CA GLY A 33 5.21 12.54 -3.27
C GLY A 33 4.99 11.76 -4.55
N THR A 34 6.04 11.61 -5.35
CA THR A 34 6.00 10.79 -6.55
C THR A 34 6.33 9.34 -6.21
N LEU A 35 5.45 8.43 -6.61
CA LEU A 35 5.69 6.99 -6.62
C LEU A 35 5.91 6.51 -8.06
N SER A 36 6.76 5.52 -8.24
CA SER A 36 6.98 4.85 -9.52
C SER A 36 7.00 3.34 -9.34
N ASP A 37 6.31 2.64 -10.23
CA ASP A 37 6.34 1.19 -10.28
C ASP A 37 7.68 0.72 -10.87
N SER A 38 8.42 -0.06 -10.10
CA SER A 38 9.69 -0.64 -10.55
C SER A 38 9.49 -1.80 -11.54
N GLY A 39 8.32 -2.43 -11.52
CA GLY A 39 8.06 -3.69 -12.23
C GLY A 39 8.63 -4.94 -11.52
N ASP A 40 9.44 -4.77 -10.47
CA ASP A 40 9.99 -5.88 -9.71
C ASP A 40 8.90 -6.55 -8.88
N SER A 41 8.79 -7.88 -8.97
CA SER A 41 7.83 -8.65 -8.18
C SER A 41 8.14 -8.50 -6.69
N ALA A 42 7.13 -8.15 -5.90
CA ALA A 42 7.25 -8.00 -4.45
C ALA A 42 7.15 -9.36 -3.75
N ASP A 43 8.05 -9.59 -2.78
CA ASP A 43 7.95 -10.71 -1.83
C ASP A 43 7.06 -10.31 -0.64
N VAL A 44 5.75 -10.46 -0.81
CA VAL A 44 4.75 -10.04 0.19
C VAL A 44 4.53 -11.14 1.22
N GLN A 45 5.18 -11.04 2.38
CA GLN A 45 4.98 -11.98 3.49
C GLN A 45 3.81 -11.58 4.39
N ARG A 46 3.57 -10.28 4.53
CA ARG A 46 2.46 -9.74 5.33
C ARG A 46 1.98 -8.42 4.76
N LEU A 47 0.68 -8.31 4.51
CA LEU A 47 0.02 -7.04 4.24
C LEU A 47 -0.16 -6.24 5.53
N LEU A 48 0.18 -4.96 5.48
CA LEU A 48 0.03 -4.01 6.57
C LEU A 48 -1.10 -3.02 6.24
N ALA A 49 -1.50 -2.21 7.22
CA ALA A 49 -2.29 -1.02 6.92
C ALA A 49 -1.55 -0.17 5.85
N PRO A 50 -2.26 0.39 4.86
CA PRO A 50 -1.65 0.96 3.66
C PRO A 50 -0.75 2.17 3.93
N LEU A 51 -0.93 2.82 5.08
CA LEU A 51 -0.08 3.89 5.59
C LEU A 51 -0.18 3.97 7.11
N VAL A 52 0.69 4.78 7.72
CA VAL A 52 0.61 5.14 9.14
C VAL A 52 -0.05 6.52 9.23
N PRO A 53 -1.35 6.61 9.58
CA PRO A 53 -2.03 7.89 9.64
C PRO A 53 -1.57 8.66 10.87
N VAL A 54 -1.49 9.99 10.76
CA VAL A 54 -1.24 10.87 11.93
C VAL A 54 -2.51 10.98 12.77
N ASP A 55 -3.66 11.17 12.11
CA ASP A 55 -4.99 11.23 12.71
C ASP A 55 -6.00 10.44 11.87
N ILE A 56 -7.04 9.91 12.52
CA ILE A 56 -8.14 9.20 11.86
C ILE A 56 -9.45 9.89 12.28
N ILE A 57 -10.00 10.71 11.39
CA ILE A 57 -11.24 11.47 11.61
C ILE A 57 -12.42 10.73 10.97
N CYS A 58 -13.52 10.57 11.70
CA CYS A 58 -14.68 9.77 11.28
C CYS A 58 -15.98 10.59 11.24
N ILE A 59 -16.91 10.22 10.36
CA ILE A 59 -18.27 10.78 10.27
C ILE A 59 -19.33 9.67 10.32
N GLY A 60 -20.36 9.85 11.14
CA GLY A 60 -21.50 8.92 11.26
C GLY A 60 -22.68 9.31 10.35
N LEU A 61 -23.56 8.34 10.09
CA LEU A 61 -24.83 8.54 9.37
C LEU A 61 -24.70 9.15 7.95
N ASN A 62 -23.57 8.94 7.27
CA ASN A 62 -23.28 9.52 5.94
C ASN A 62 -23.80 8.67 4.74
N TYR A 63 -24.85 7.89 4.95
CA TYR A 63 -25.49 7.09 3.90
C TYR A 63 -26.99 7.37 3.89
N ARG A 64 -27.59 7.41 2.69
CA ARG A 64 -29.04 7.56 2.50
C ARG A 64 -29.77 6.36 3.12
N LYS A 65 -30.93 6.61 3.74
CA LYS A 65 -31.88 5.57 4.13
C LYS A 65 -32.52 4.89 2.92
#